data_AF-A0A6A2XY13-F1
#
_entry.id   AF-A0A6A2XY13-F1
#
_cell.length_a   1.000
_cell.length_b   1.000
_cell.length_c   1.000
_cell.angle_alpha   90.00
_cell.angle_beta   90.00
_cell.angle_gamma   90.00
#
_symmetry.space_group_name_H-M   'P 1'
#
loop_
_entity.id
_entity.type
_entity.pdbx_description
1 polymer ?
#
loop_
_entity_poly.entity_id
_entity_poly.type
_entity_poly.pdbx_seq_one_letter_code
_entity_poly.pdbx_strand_id
1 'polypeptide(L)'
;MFETIIVVDDELIEAHELGSVVLGRVQGFYLASSLDGNSQTIALTVVLHGGEHEIEDTISFFGVYRTVSPESQIAVVSGTEKY
;
A
#
# COMPACT_ATOMS: atom_id res chain seq x y z
N MET A 1 16.30 -1.44 11.11
CA MET A 1 15.86 -1.29 12.52
C MET A 1 14.75 -2.30 12.73
N PHE A 2 14.84 -3.18 13.73
CA PHE A 2 13.83 -4.20 14.03
C PHE A 2 12.68 -3.57 14.86
N GLU A 3 11.45 -4.07 14.71
CA GLU A 3 10.24 -3.61 15.44
C GLU A 3 9.86 -2.13 15.20
N THR A 4 10.35 -1.54 14.12
CA THR A 4 9.97 -0.17 13.72
C THR A 4 8.68 -0.19 12.90
N ILE A 5 7.74 0.68 13.25
CA ILE A 5 6.52 0.92 12.48
C ILE A 5 6.69 2.21 11.69
N ILE A 6 6.42 2.16 10.40
CA ILE A 6 6.36 3.32 9.50
C ILE A 6 4.91 3.44 9.04
N VAL A 7 4.27 4.55 9.41
CA VAL A 7 2.91 4.88 8.97
C VAL A 7 3.01 5.65 7.66
N VAL A 8 2.17 5.30 6.68
CA VAL A 8 2.16 5.92 5.36
C VAL A 8 0.78 6.44 5.00
N ASP A 9 0.80 7.54 4.24
CA ASP A 9 -0.40 8.19 3.71
C ASP A 9 -0.03 8.91 2.40
N ASP A 10 0.38 8.10 1.41
CA ASP A 10 1.10 8.54 0.21
C ASP A 10 0.16 8.61 -1.01
N GLU A 11 0.46 9.48 -1.96
CA GLU A 11 -0.29 9.57 -3.23
C GLU A 11 -0.06 8.33 -4.11
N LEU A 12 -1.14 7.77 -4.66
CA LEU A 12 -1.07 6.77 -5.72
C LEU A 12 -1.08 7.47 -7.07
N ILE A 13 0.02 7.37 -7.82
CA ILE A 13 0.18 7.98 -9.15
C ILE A 13 0.12 6.93 -10.26
N GLU A 14 -0.40 7.31 -11.43
CA GLU A 14 -0.51 6.44 -12.60
C GLU A 14 0.86 5.94 -13.11
N ALA A 15 1.88 6.81 -13.09
CA ALA A 15 3.22 6.52 -13.56
C ALA A 15 4.29 7.19 -12.70
N HIS A 16 5.53 6.72 -12.80
CA HIS A 16 6.68 7.27 -12.07
C HIS A 16 7.18 8.63 -12.62
N GLU A 17 6.44 9.27 -13.52
CA GLU A 17 6.85 10.50 -14.18
C GLU A 17 6.40 11.75 -13.41
N LEU A 18 7.20 12.83 -13.49
CA LEU A 18 6.86 14.13 -12.92
C LEU A 18 5.58 14.68 -13.57
N GLY A 19 4.58 14.99 -12.74
CA GLY A 19 3.27 15.50 -13.20
C GLY A 19 2.26 14.40 -13.53
N SER A 20 2.53 13.14 -13.18
CA SER A 20 1.57 12.04 -13.30
C SER A 20 0.26 12.35 -12.56
N VAL A 21 -0.85 11.85 -13.10
CA VAL A 21 -2.17 11.96 -12.47
C VAL A 21 -2.18 11.18 -11.16
N VAL A 22 -2.78 11.77 -10.13
CA VAL A 22 -3.04 11.13 -8.83
C VAL A 22 -4.35 10.36 -8.92
N LEU A 23 -4.26 9.03 -8.78
CA LEU A 23 -5.38 8.09 -8.83
C LEU A 23 -6.07 7.89 -7.47
N GLY A 24 -5.38 8.23 -6.38
CA GLY A 24 -5.86 7.97 -5.03
C GLY A 24 -4.76 8.10 -4.01
N ARG A 25 -4.89 7.36 -2.89
CA ARG A 25 -3.94 7.34 -1.78
C ARG A 25 -3.68 5.91 -1.29
N VAL A 26 -2.51 5.70 -0.71
CA VAL A 26 -2.13 4.46 -0.04
C VAL A 26 -1.94 4.75 1.43
N GLN A 27 -2.78 4.13 2.26
CA GLN A 27 -2.84 4.34 3.71
C GLN A 27 -2.52 3.06 4.46
N GLY A 28 -1.71 3.14 5.51
CA GLY A 28 -1.45 2.00 6.37
C GLY A 28 -0.08 2.04 7.00
N PHE A 29 0.56 0.87 7.13
CA PHE A 29 1.87 0.80 7.75
C PHE A 29 2.76 -0.35 7.24
N TYR A 30 4.05 -0.16 7.45
CA TYR A 30 5.10 -1.17 7.38
C TYR A 30 5.61 -1.45 8.80
N LEU A 31 5.83 -2.71 9.12
CA LEU A 31 6.49 -3.15 10.36
C LEU A 31 7.76 -3.87 9.97
N ALA A 32 8.92 -3.37 10.39
CA ALA A 32 10.19 -4.07 10.22
C ALA A 32 10.22 -5.33 11.09
N SER A 33 9.81 -6.45 10.50
CA SER A 33 9.48 -7.71 11.20
C SER A 33 10.61 -8.73 11.19
N SER A 34 11.77 -8.41 10.59
CA SER A 34 12.95 -9.26 10.63
C SER A 34 14.18 -8.53 11.17
N LEU A 35 14.95 -9.25 11.98
CA LEU A 35 16.18 -8.75 12.61
C LEU A 35 17.28 -8.47 11.56
N ASP A 36 17.29 -9.23 10.46
CA ASP A 36 18.22 -9.06 9.35
C ASP A 36 17.84 -7.88 8.42
N GLY A 37 16.67 -7.26 8.63
CA GLY A 37 16.18 -6.15 7.82
C GLY A 37 15.68 -6.53 6.42
N ASN A 38 15.59 -7.82 6.11
CA ASN A 38 15.25 -8.30 4.77
C ASN A 38 13.75 -8.39 4.50
N SER A 39 12.92 -8.19 5.53
CA SER A 39 11.46 -8.22 5.39
C SER A 39 10.75 -7.21 6.28
N GLN A 40 9.58 -6.80 5.79
CA GLN A 40 8.64 -5.94 6.49
C GLN A 40 7.23 -6.52 6.34
N THR A 41 6.49 -6.64 7.44
CA THR A 41 5.06 -6.95 7.38
C THR A 41 4.32 -5.69 6.97
N ILE A 42 3.39 -5.80 6.03
CA ILE A 42 2.61 -4.68 5.54
C ILE A 42 1.12 -4.90 5.75
N ALA A 43 0.42 -3.82 6.07
CA ALA A 43 -1.02 -3.72 6.00
C ALA A 43 -1.34 -2.37 5.36
N LEU A 44 -1.88 -2.39 4.15
CA LEU A 44 -2.11 -1.20 3.34
C LEU A 44 -3.51 -1.23 2.76
N THR A 45 -4.17 -0.08 2.71
CA THR A 45 -5.41 0.15 1.99
C THR A 45 -5.15 1.18 0.92
N VAL A 46 -5.45 0.81 -0.32
CA VAL A 46 -5.52 1.73 -1.44
C VAL A 46 -6.91 2.33 -1.45
N VAL A 47 -6.99 3.65 -1.36
CA VAL A 47 -8.22 4.44 -1.49
C VAL A 47 -8.17 5.10 -2.86
N LEU A 48 -9.04 4.68 -3.77
CA LEU A 48 -9.11 5.21 -5.12
C LEU A 48 -10.07 6.40 -5.13
N HIS A 49 -9.68 7.49 -5.79
CA HIS A 49 -10.60 8.59 -6.02
C HIS A 49 -11.78 8.07 -6.85
N GLY A 50 -12.96 8.09 -6.24
CA GLY A 50 -14.21 7.86 -6.96
C GLY A 50 -14.34 8.94 -8.05
N GLY A 51 -14.80 8.54 -9.24
CA GLY A 51 -15.16 9.49 -10.29
C GLY A 51 -16.37 10.33 -9.88
N GLU A 52 -17.53 10.09 -10.50
CA GLU A 52 -18.78 10.80 -10.18
C GLU A 52 -19.45 10.33 -8.86
N HIS A 53 -18.83 9.41 -8.10
CA HIS A 53 -19.38 8.87 -6.86
C HIS A 53 -18.78 9.56 -5.62
N GLU A 54 -19.63 9.93 -4.67
CA GLU A 54 -19.23 10.54 -3.38
C GLU A 54 -18.51 9.55 -2.43
N ILE A 55 -18.54 8.25 -2.73
CA ILE A 55 -17.94 7.19 -1.91
C ILE A 55 -16.67 6.69 -2.60
N GLU A 56 -15.59 6.59 -1.82
CA GLU A 56 -14.29 6.10 -2.30
C GLU A 56 -14.24 4.58 -2.36
N ASP A 57 -13.76 4.06 -3.49
CA ASP A 57 -13.47 2.64 -3.69
C ASP A 57 -12.19 2.27 -2.92
N THR A 58 -12.18 1.15 -2.18
CA THR A 58 -10.96 0.72 -1.47
C THR A 58 -10.57 -0.72 -1.77
N ILE A 59 -9.25 -0.99 -1.74
CA ILE A 59 -8.67 -2.33 -1.81
C ILE A 59 -7.64 -2.47 -0.70
N SER A 60 -7.80 -3.48 0.15
CA SER A 60 -6.92 -3.73 1.29
C SER A 60 -5.98 -4.91 1.03
N PHE A 61 -4.74 -4.77 1.47
CA PHE A 61 -3.66 -5.71 1.28
C PHE A 61 -2.99 -6.07 2.60
N PHE A 62 -2.56 -7.33 2.72
CA PHE A 62 -1.73 -7.80 3.83
C PHE A 62 -0.68 -8.79 3.34
N GLY A 63 0.53 -8.67 3.86
CA GLY A 63 1.59 -9.60 3.48
C GLY A 63 2.97 -9.22 3.97
N VAL A 64 3.99 -9.81 3.34
CA VAL A 64 5.39 -9.57 3.65
C VAL A 64 6.07 -8.94 2.44
N TYR A 65 6.51 -7.70 2.59
CA TYR A 65 7.40 -7.04 1.65
C TYR A 65 8.85 -7.49 1.91
N ARG A 66 9.49 -8.07 0.90
CA ARG A 66 10.88 -8.55 0.95
C ARG A 66 11.78 -7.54 0.24
N THR A 67 12.64 -6.86 0.99
CA THR A 67 13.52 -5.79 0.47
C THR A 67 14.64 -6.32 -0.43
N VAL A 68 15.00 -7.60 -0.26
CA VAL A 68 16.04 -8.28 -1.05
C VAL A 68 15.51 -9.03 -2.27
N SER A 69 14.20 -8.94 -2.54
CA SER A 69 13.55 -9.55 -3.70
C SER A 69 13.08 -8.46 -4.66
N PRO A 70 13.23 -8.62 -5.99
CA PRO A 70 12.70 -7.66 -6.96
C PRO A 70 11.18 -7.52 -6.86
N GLU A 71 10.48 -8.56 -6.38
CA GLU A 71 9.03 -8.59 -6.27
C GLU A 71 8.59 -9.25 -4.96
N SER A 72 7.45 -8.84 -4.43
CA SER A 72 6.80 -9.44 -3.26
C SER A 72 5.33 -9.72 -3.56
N GLN A 73 4.91 -10.97 -3.43
CA GLN A 73 3.50 -11.33 -3.53
C GLN A 73 2.81 -11.04 -2.19
N ILE A 74 1.75 -10.26 -2.25
CA ILE A 74 0.93 -9.86 -1.09
C ILE A 74 -0.53 -10.17 -1.37
N ALA A 75 -1.29 -10.50 -0.33
CA ALA A 75 -2.69 -10.86 -0.49
C ALA A 75 -3.57 -9.62 -0.60
N VAL A 76 -4.55 -9.66 -1.50
CA VAL A 76 -5.75 -8.82 -1.38
C VAL A 76 -6.63 -9.46 -0.31
N VAL A 77 -6.96 -8.71 0.74
CA VAL A 77 -7.72 -9.22 1.89
C VAL A 77 -9.15 -8.71 1.96
N SER A 78 -9.44 -7.58 1.31
CA SER A 78 -10.79 -7.00 1.23
C SER A 78 -10.85 -5.96 0.12
N GLY A 79 -12.06 -5.64 -0.33
CA GLY A 79 -12.38 -4.39 -1.01
C GLY A 79 -13.67 -3.78 -0.44
N THR A 80 -13.95 -2.53 -0.82
CA THR A 80 -15.24 -1.88 -0.60
C THR A 80 -15.80 -1.34 -1.91
N GLU A 81 -17.12 -1.14 -1.93
CA GLU A 81 -17.88 -0.60 -3.06
C GLU A 81 -17.71 -1.44 -4.34
N LYS A 82 -16.93 -0.96 -5.30
CA LYS A 82 -16.69 -1.66 -6.56
C LYS A 82 -15.81 -2.92 -6.40
N TYR A 83 -15.01 -3.00 -5.35
CA TYR A 83 -13.99 -4.04 -5.14
C TYR A 83 -14.29 -4.89 -3.91
#